data_AF-A0A318HBA6-F1
#
_entry.id   AF-A0A318HBA6-F1
#
_cell.length_a   1.000
_cell.length_b   1.000
_cell.length_c   1.000
_cell.angle_alpha   90.00
_cell.angle_beta   90.00
_cell.angle_gamma   90.00
#
_symmetry.space_group_name_H-M   'P 1'
#
loop_
_entity.id
_entity.type
_entity.pdbx_description
1 polymer ?
#
loop_
_entity_poly.entity_id
_entity_poly.type
_entity_poly.pdbx_seq_one_letter_code
_entity_poly.pdbx_strand_id
1 'polypeptide(L)'
;MLRFLGAFAHLQSRIDDLLAKRFFDSRIPKAAGVVWDRVVSRIRDDERTKLFQAIAAELDTDAELDNFNQVYMDVKRLRDRVGHSVNVATIPDDKLEVVSSWIPSAFGGPSESTTMSREEIAGAIENCRWLEAQILYVMDASGLLRITTTLPSRPHTPGGTVIAKPARTPGKWDGVVHRPTGGAG
;
A
#
# COMPACT_ATOMS: atom_id res chain seq x y z
N MET A 1 -13.05 8.16 -5.90
CA MET A 1 -11.82 8.60 -6.59
C MET A 1 -10.78 9.21 -5.65
N LEU A 2 -11.03 10.36 -5.01
CA LEU A 2 -10.05 11.00 -4.10
C LEU A 2 -9.60 10.08 -2.95
N ARG A 3 -10.53 9.31 -2.36
CA ARG A 3 -10.19 8.31 -1.32
C ARG A 3 -9.22 7.24 -1.82
N PHE A 4 -9.33 6.83 -3.09
CA PHE A 4 -8.43 5.85 -3.69
C PHE A 4 -7.05 6.45 -3.96
N LEU A 5 -6.98 7.64 -4.56
CA LEU A 5 -5.71 8.33 -4.76
C LEU A 5 -4.97 8.59 -3.43
N GLY A 6 -5.71 9.00 -2.40
CA GLY A 6 -5.18 9.14 -1.05
C GLY A 6 -4.68 7.82 -0.46
N ALA A 7 -5.43 6.72 -0.62
CA ALA A 7 -5.01 5.40 -0.15
C ALA A 7 -3.74 4.90 -0.86
N PHE A 8 -3.61 5.14 -2.16
CA PHE A 8 -2.40 4.77 -2.90
C PHE A 8 -1.19 5.62 -2.50
N ALA A 9 -1.36 6.95 -2.37
CA ALA A 9 -0.29 7.83 -1.89
C ALA A 9 0.18 7.46 -0.48
N HIS A 10 -0.76 7.11 0.40
CA HIS A 10 -0.47 6.61 1.73
C HIS A 10 0.32 5.30 1.69
N LEU A 11 -0.06 4.35 0.82
CA LEU A 11 0.70 3.11 0.61
C LEU A 11 2.14 3.38 0.16
N GLN A 12 2.37 4.32 -0.76
CA GLN A 12 3.73 4.71 -1.19
C GLN A 12 4.55 5.23 0.01
N SER A 13 3.98 6.13 0.82
CA SER A 13 4.62 6.63 2.04
C SER A 13 4.89 5.52 3.07
N ARG A 14 4.03 4.50 3.18
CA ARG A 14 4.29 3.34 4.05
C ARG A 14 5.51 2.54 3.61
N ILE A 15 5.71 2.33 2.31
CA ILE A 15 6.90 1.62 1.84
C ILE A 15 8.15 2.48 2.04
N ASP A 16 8.07 3.77 1.71
CA ASP A 16 9.22 4.66 1.78
C ASP A 16 9.55 5.04 3.22
N ASP A 17 8.68 5.84 3.85
CA ASP A 17 8.96 6.51 5.11
C ASP A 17 8.90 5.55 6.30
N LEU A 18 7.99 4.58 6.25
CA LEU A 18 7.79 3.67 7.38
C LEU A 18 8.73 2.47 7.28
N LEU A 19 8.72 1.74 6.17
CA LEU A 19 9.54 0.54 6.01
C LEU A 19 11.00 0.88 5.66
N ALA A 20 11.25 1.47 4.48
CA ALA A 20 12.60 1.61 3.96
C ALA A 20 13.45 2.50 4.85
N LYS A 21 12.92 3.66 5.28
CA LYS A 21 13.64 4.56 6.19
C LYS A 21 14.00 3.88 7.51
N ARG A 22 13.05 3.21 8.18
CA ARG A 22 13.34 2.52 9.45
C ARG A 22 14.31 1.37 9.28
N PHE A 23 14.21 0.62 8.19
CA PHE A 23 15.15 -0.45 7.90
C PHE A 23 16.58 0.11 7.76
N PHE A 24 16.79 1.15 6.95
CA PHE A 24 18.11 1.75 6.78
C PHE A 24 18.61 2.45 8.04
N ASP A 25 17.75 3.17 8.77
CA ASP A 25 18.10 3.78 10.05
C ASP A 25 18.54 2.72 11.08
N SER A 26 17.89 1.55 11.09
CA SER A 26 18.24 0.44 11.99
C SER A 26 19.52 -0.29 11.59
N ARG A 27 19.79 -0.46 10.29
CA ARG A 27 20.89 -1.30 9.79
C ARG A 27 22.17 -0.50 9.52
N ILE A 28 22.04 0.73 9.03
CA ILE A 28 23.14 1.60 8.60
C ILE A 28 22.94 3.07 9.03
N PRO A 29 22.76 3.37 10.33
CA PRO A 29 22.32 4.68 10.82
C PRO A 29 23.18 5.86 10.35
N LYS A 30 24.49 5.67 10.17
CA LYS A 30 25.41 6.73 9.71
C LYS A 30 25.29 7.04 8.22
N ALA A 31 24.81 6.08 7.42
CA ALA A 31 24.68 6.19 5.97
C ALA A 31 23.21 6.28 5.50
N ALA A 32 22.25 6.05 6.38
CA ALA A 32 20.83 6.00 6.07
C ALA A 32 20.33 7.26 5.34
N GLY A 33 20.73 8.46 5.79
CA GLY A 33 20.40 9.72 5.12
C GLY A 33 20.92 9.79 3.68
N VAL A 34 22.16 9.33 3.44
CA VAL A 34 22.74 9.32 2.08
C VAL A 34 22.01 8.33 1.18
N VAL A 35 21.67 7.14 1.69
CA VAL A 35 20.90 6.13 0.94
C VAL A 35 19.49 6.64 0.64
N TRP A 36 18.86 7.32 1.59
CA TRP A 36 17.54 7.92 1.40
C TRP A 36 17.54 8.98 0.30
N ASP A 37 18.46 9.95 0.38
CA ASP A 37 18.52 11.09 -0.53
C ASP A 37 18.90 10.68 -1.95
N ARG A 38 19.77 9.66 -2.10
CA ARG A 38 20.27 9.25 -3.41
C ARG A 38 19.48 8.12 -4.07
N VAL A 39 18.89 7.23 -3.27
CA VAL A 39 18.22 6.03 -3.76
C VAL A 39 16.73 6.10 -3.49
N VAL A 40 16.32 6.05 -2.21
CA VAL A 40 14.91 5.79 -1.84
C VAL A 40 13.96 6.90 -2.29
N SER A 41 14.33 8.17 -2.11
CA SER A 41 13.48 9.32 -2.46
C SER A 41 13.13 9.44 -3.95
N ARG A 42 13.81 8.68 -4.83
CA ARG A 42 13.65 8.74 -6.29
C ARG A 42 13.23 7.41 -6.91
N ILE A 43 12.94 6.38 -6.12
CA ILE A 43 12.62 5.06 -6.66
C ILE A 43 11.29 5.07 -7.40
N ARG A 44 11.28 4.35 -8.51
CA ARG A 44 10.07 4.08 -9.28
C ARG A 44 9.19 3.09 -8.53
N ASP A 45 7.91 3.08 -8.89
CA ASP A 45 6.93 2.19 -8.27
C ASP A 45 7.26 0.70 -8.41
N ASP A 46 7.85 0.27 -9.52
CA ASP A 46 8.28 -1.11 -9.73
C ASP A 46 9.56 -1.46 -8.94
N GLU A 47 10.37 -0.46 -8.61
CA GLU A 47 11.55 -0.61 -7.75
C GLU A 47 11.14 -0.65 -6.28
N ARG A 48 10.08 0.09 -5.91
CA ARG A 48 9.52 0.14 -4.56
C ARG A 48 9.03 -1.23 -4.08
N THR A 49 8.35 -2.00 -4.93
CA THR A 49 7.91 -3.36 -4.59
C THR A 49 9.09 -4.33 -4.44
N LYS A 50 10.10 -4.22 -5.31
CA LYS A 50 11.34 -5.02 -5.22
C LYS A 50 12.12 -4.70 -3.94
N LEU A 51 12.23 -3.42 -3.58
CA LEU A 51 12.87 -2.99 -2.34
C LEU A 51 12.15 -3.57 -1.13
N PHE A 52 10.82 -3.51 -1.09
CA PHE A 52 10.04 -4.13 -0.02
C PHE A 52 10.31 -5.64 0.10
N GLN A 53 10.27 -6.38 -1.01
CA GLN A 53 10.53 -7.82 -1.00
C GLN A 53 11.97 -8.16 -0.56
N ALA A 54 12.96 -7.38 -1.01
CA ALA A 54 14.35 -7.55 -0.58
C ALA A 54 14.52 -7.28 0.92
N ILE A 55 13.87 -6.25 1.46
CA ILE A 55 13.85 -5.97 2.89
C ILE A 55 13.17 -7.10 3.66
N ALA A 56 12.00 -7.58 3.20
CA ALA A 56 11.29 -8.67 3.86
C ALA A 56 12.11 -9.98 3.90
N ALA A 57 12.86 -10.28 2.83
CA ALA A 57 13.77 -11.42 2.77
C ALA A 57 14.96 -11.26 3.74
N GLU A 58 15.58 -10.08 3.81
CA GLU A 58 16.67 -9.78 4.76
C GLU A 58 16.21 -9.82 6.23
N LEU A 59 14.92 -9.60 6.47
CA LEU A 59 14.30 -9.68 7.80
C LEU A 59 13.80 -11.08 8.15
N ASP A 60 13.94 -12.05 7.25
CA ASP A 60 13.54 -13.46 7.43
C ASP A 60 12.10 -13.63 7.93
N THR A 61 11.17 -12.84 7.39
CA THR A 61 9.76 -12.88 7.80
C THR A 61 9.02 -14.03 7.12
N ASP A 62 8.03 -14.61 7.80
CA ASP A 62 7.14 -15.64 7.24
C ASP A 62 5.98 -15.06 6.40
N ALA A 63 6.05 -13.79 6.01
CA ALA A 63 5.02 -13.10 5.24
C ALA A 63 4.86 -13.72 3.84
N GLU A 64 3.62 -13.92 3.40
CA GLU A 64 3.31 -14.54 2.11
C GLU A 64 3.22 -13.48 1.00
N LEU A 65 4.37 -13.09 0.44
CA LEU A 65 4.50 -11.90 -0.42
C LEU A 65 4.43 -12.16 -1.93
N ASP A 66 4.15 -13.39 -2.37
CA ASP A 66 4.17 -13.77 -3.80
C ASP A 66 3.26 -12.89 -4.67
N ASN A 67 2.09 -12.50 -4.14
CA ASN A 67 1.10 -11.69 -4.85
C ASN A 67 1.32 -10.18 -4.69
N PHE A 68 2.24 -9.76 -3.81
CA PHE A 68 2.38 -8.35 -3.44
C PHE A 68 2.65 -7.47 -4.65
N ASN A 69 3.64 -7.84 -5.48
CA ASN A 69 4.01 -7.05 -6.64
C ASN A 69 2.88 -6.98 -7.68
N GLN A 70 2.21 -8.11 -7.95
CA GLN A 70 1.11 -8.15 -8.92
C GLN A 70 -0.04 -7.24 -8.47
N VAL A 71 -0.49 -7.37 -7.21
CA VAL A 71 -1.57 -6.54 -6.65
C VAL A 71 -1.17 -5.06 -6.65
N TYR A 72 0.05 -4.72 -6.24
CA TYR A 72 0.54 -3.34 -6.28
C TYR A 72 0.49 -2.75 -7.70
N MET A 73 0.96 -3.50 -8.70
CA MET A 73 1.00 -3.04 -10.09
C MET A 73 -0.40 -2.89 -10.69
N ASP A 74 -1.36 -3.73 -10.32
CA ASP A 74 -2.75 -3.59 -10.75
C ASP A 74 -3.40 -2.33 -10.17
N VAL A 75 -3.16 -2.06 -8.89
CA VAL A 75 -3.62 -0.83 -8.24
C VAL A 75 -2.93 0.40 -8.84
N LYS A 76 -1.63 0.33 -9.14
CA LYS A 76 -0.90 1.41 -9.82
C LYS A 76 -1.49 1.71 -11.20
N ARG A 77 -1.75 0.68 -12.02
CA ARG A 77 -2.37 0.86 -13.33
C ARG A 77 -3.72 1.56 -13.22
N LEU A 78 -4.51 1.22 -12.20
CA LEU A 78 -5.76 1.90 -11.92
C LEU A 78 -5.54 3.37 -11.55
N ARG A 79 -4.57 3.65 -10.67
CA ARG A 79 -4.20 5.02 -10.28
C ARG A 79 -3.72 5.83 -11.47
N ASP A 80 -2.92 5.25 -12.35
CA ASP A 80 -2.43 5.93 -13.55
C ASP A 80 -3.61 6.24 -14.49
N ARG A 81 -4.55 5.32 -14.68
CA ARG A 81 -5.79 5.61 -15.44
C ARG A 81 -6.58 6.78 -14.86
N VAL A 82 -6.77 6.79 -13.54
CA VAL A 82 -7.50 7.84 -12.79
C VAL A 82 -6.76 9.18 -12.75
N GLY A 83 -5.42 9.15 -12.71
CA GLY A 83 -4.60 10.36 -12.62
C GLY A 83 -4.44 11.11 -13.94
N HIS A 84 -4.61 10.42 -15.07
CA HIS A 84 -4.51 10.99 -16.42
C HIS A 84 -5.88 11.34 -17.02
N SER A 85 -6.90 11.50 -16.19
CA SER A 85 -8.27 11.77 -16.62
C SER A 85 -8.61 13.23 -16.48
N VAL A 86 -9.12 13.85 -17.56
CA VAL A 86 -9.48 15.28 -17.60
C VAL A 86 -10.92 15.49 -17.20
N ASN A 87 -11.79 14.52 -17.44
CA ASN A 87 -13.21 14.66 -17.17
C ASN A 87 -13.73 13.44 -16.41
N VAL A 88 -14.43 13.73 -15.31
CA VAL A 88 -15.13 12.74 -14.49
C VAL A 88 -16.60 13.02 -14.66
N ALA A 89 -17.26 12.26 -15.53
CA ALA A 89 -18.71 12.32 -15.67
C ALA A 89 -19.34 11.19 -14.85
N THR A 90 -20.35 11.51 -14.07
CA THR A 90 -21.18 10.48 -13.44
C THR A 90 -22.23 10.07 -14.47
N ILE A 91 -22.14 8.84 -14.97
CA ILE A 91 -23.16 8.26 -15.86
C ILE A 91 -24.24 7.61 -14.96
N PRO A 92 -25.52 7.58 -15.37
CA PRO A 92 -26.51 6.69 -14.76
C PRO A 92 -25.99 5.24 -14.64
N ASP A 93 -26.44 4.50 -13.61
CA ASP A 93 -26.01 3.12 -13.25
C ASP A 93 -24.65 2.99 -12.52
N ASP A 94 -24.34 3.89 -11.57
CA ASP A 94 -23.19 3.74 -10.64
C ASP A 94 -21.80 3.63 -11.29
N LYS A 95 -21.69 4.08 -12.53
CA LYS A 95 -20.44 4.12 -13.30
C LYS A 95 -19.85 5.53 -13.29
N LEU A 96 -18.53 5.59 -13.15
CA LEU A 96 -17.74 6.79 -13.34
C LEU A 96 -17.09 6.69 -14.72
N GLU A 97 -17.43 7.61 -15.61
CA GLU A 97 -16.71 7.74 -16.86
C GLU A 97 -15.46 8.58 -16.64
N VAL A 98 -14.35 8.04 -17.11
CA VAL A 98 -13.02 8.60 -16.91
C VAL A 98 -12.47 8.88 -18.31
N VAL A 99 -12.59 10.14 -18.75
CA VAL A 99 -12.10 10.55 -20.07
C VAL A 99 -10.63 10.95 -19.94
N SER A 100 -9.72 10.23 -20.61
CA SER A 100 -8.29 10.52 -20.60
C SER A 100 -7.96 11.86 -21.28
N SER A 101 -7.02 12.63 -20.72
CA SER A 101 -6.46 13.81 -21.41
C SER A 101 -5.77 13.40 -22.69
N TRP A 102 -6.05 14.13 -23.77
CA TRP A 102 -5.05 14.32 -24.80
C TRP A 102 -4.93 15.82 -25.12
N ILE A 103 -3.69 16.34 -25.15
CA ILE A 103 -3.40 17.64 -25.76
C ILE A 103 -3.48 17.39 -27.26
N PRO A 104 -4.38 18.06 -28.01
CA PRO A 104 -4.59 17.78 -29.43
C PRO A 104 -3.31 18.10 -30.21
N SER A 105 -2.53 17.08 -30.54
CA SER A 105 -1.64 17.13 -31.69
C SER A 105 -2.50 16.97 -32.95
N ALA A 106 -2.16 17.71 -34.00
CA ALA A 106 -3.00 17.97 -35.18
C ALA A 106 -3.42 16.73 -36.02
N PHE A 107 -3.19 15.49 -35.56
CA PHE A 107 -3.38 14.25 -36.32
C PHE A 107 -3.98 13.06 -35.53
N GLY A 108 -4.56 13.24 -34.34
CA GLY A 108 -5.06 12.13 -33.51
C GLY A 108 -6.56 11.84 -33.63
N GLY A 109 -6.95 10.59 -33.88
CA GLY A 109 -8.34 10.08 -33.92
C GLY A 109 -9.08 10.11 -32.57
N PRO A 110 -10.33 9.58 -32.50
CA PRO A 110 -11.23 9.75 -31.35
C PRO A 110 -10.66 9.17 -30.05
N SER A 111 -10.84 9.91 -28.96
CA SER A 111 -10.40 9.56 -27.59
C SER A 111 -11.09 8.29 -27.08
N GLU A 112 -10.31 7.33 -26.57
CA GLU A 112 -10.85 6.16 -25.88
C GLU A 112 -11.34 6.57 -24.48
N SER A 113 -12.66 6.73 -24.33
CA SER A 113 -13.28 6.83 -23.01
C SER A 113 -13.17 5.48 -22.30
N THR A 114 -12.57 5.47 -21.11
CA THR A 114 -12.56 4.27 -20.25
C THR A 114 -13.54 4.47 -19.12
N THR A 115 -14.56 3.62 -19.04
CA THR A 115 -15.51 3.62 -17.93
C THR A 115 -14.94 2.80 -16.76
N MET A 116 -15.13 3.28 -15.54
CA MET A 116 -14.76 2.57 -14.31
C MET A 116 -15.96 2.47 -13.38
N SER A 117 -16.15 1.30 -12.78
CA SER A 117 -17.20 1.08 -11.79
C SER A 117 -16.78 1.58 -10.39
N ARG A 118 -17.78 1.88 -9.55
CA ARG A 118 -17.54 2.11 -8.10
C ARG A 118 -16.91 0.90 -7.42
N GLU A 119 -17.26 -0.31 -7.86
CA GLU A 119 -16.74 -1.58 -7.34
C GLU A 119 -15.24 -1.73 -7.59
N GLU A 120 -14.74 -1.39 -8.78
CA GLU A 120 -13.30 -1.39 -9.07
C GLU A 120 -12.52 -0.44 -8.15
N ILE A 121 -13.08 0.74 -7.87
CA ILE A 121 -12.45 1.70 -6.95
C ILE A 121 -12.46 1.17 -5.51
N ALA A 122 -13.57 0.56 -5.07
CA ALA A 122 -13.68 -0.02 -3.74
C ALA A 122 -12.70 -1.18 -3.56
N GLY A 123 -12.64 -2.10 -4.54
CA GLY A 123 -11.69 -3.21 -4.54
C GLY A 123 -10.23 -2.75 -4.56
N ALA A 124 -9.92 -1.66 -5.26
CA ALA A 124 -8.57 -1.10 -5.24
C ALA A 124 -8.19 -0.49 -3.89
N ILE A 125 -9.13 0.16 -3.19
CA ILE A 125 -8.90 0.65 -1.82
C ILE A 125 -8.64 -0.53 -0.87
N GLU A 126 -9.40 -1.62 -1.03
CA GLU A 126 -9.21 -2.83 -0.23
C GLU A 126 -7.85 -3.50 -0.51
N ASN A 127 -7.43 -3.55 -1.78
CA ASN A 127 -6.09 -3.98 -2.15
C ASN A 127 -5.00 -3.09 -1.54
N CYS A 128 -5.17 -1.76 -1.50
CA CYS A 128 -4.24 -0.86 -0.80
C CYS A 128 -4.14 -1.22 0.70
N ARG A 129 -5.27 -1.51 1.35
CA ARG A 129 -5.29 -1.89 2.77
C ARG A 129 -4.60 -3.23 3.01
N TRP A 130 -4.81 -4.20 2.13
CA TRP A 130 -4.13 -5.49 2.20
C TRP A 130 -2.61 -5.33 2.04
N LEU A 131 -2.17 -4.52 1.07
CA LEU A 131 -0.74 -4.20 0.88
C LEU A 131 -0.15 -3.50 2.11
N GLU A 132 -0.86 -2.54 2.70
CA GLU A 132 -0.43 -1.89 3.95
C GLU A 132 -0.34 -2.90 5.10
N ALA A 133 -1.30 -3.81 5.24
CA ALA A 133 -1.27 -4.85 6.27
C ALA A 133 -0.05 -5.78 6.12
N GLN A 134 0.34 -6.13 4.89
CA GLN A 134 1.56 -6.92 4.64
C GLN A 134 2.82 -6.16 5.08
N ILE A 135 2.92 -4.87 4.77
CA ILE A 135 4.04 -4.02 5.18
C ILE A 135 4.12 -3.94 6.71
N LEU A 136 2.99 -3.67 7.36
CA LEU A 136 2.90 -3.59 8.82
C LEU A 136 3.32 -4.92 9.46
N TYR A 137 2.82 -6.05 8.96
CA TYR A 137 3.19 -7.36 9.49
C TYR A 137 4.68 -7.65 9.36
N VAL A 138 5.29 -7.41 8.20
CA VAL A 138 6.75 -7.58 7.98
C VAL A 138 7.54 -6.77 9.01
N MET A 139 7.12 -5.54 9.28
CA MET A 139 7.82 -4.70 10.24
C MET A 139 7.60 -5.11 11.70
N ASP A 140 6.42 -5.60 12.06
CA ASP A 140 6.11 -6.08 13.43
C ASP A 140 6.84 -7.38 13.71
N ALA A 141 6.74 -8.35 12.80
CA ALA A 141 7.41 -9.65 12.90
C ALA A 141 8.94 -9.53 13.00
N SER A 142 9.52 -8.49 12.40
CA SER A 142 10.96 -8.22 12.42
C SER A 142 11.41 -7.27 13.54
N GLY A 143 10.49 -6.78 14.37
CA GLY A 143 10.79 -5.84 15.45
C GLY A 143 11.17 -4.40 15.00
N LEU A 144 11.03 -4.08 13.71
CA LEU A 144 11.20 -2.72 13.17
C LEU A 144 10.04 -1.78 13.55
N LEU A 145 8.86 -2.35 13.76
CA LEU A 145 7.77 -1.70 14.46
C LEU A 145 7.94 -1.94 15.96
N ARG A 146 8.66 -1.04 16.63
CA ARG A 146 8.43 -0.84 18.07
C ARG A 146 7.08 -0.17 18.23
N ILE A 147 5.98 -0.92 18.09
CA ILE A 147 4.70 -0.49 18.63
C ILE A 147 4.85 -0.64 20.15
N THR A 148 5.49 0.35 20.76
CA THR A 148 5.20 0.68 22.15
C THR A 148 3.77 1.20 22.12
N THR A 149 2.77 0.31 22.17
CA THR A 149 1.40 0.70 22.50
C THR A 149 1.41 1.16 23.95
N THR A 150 1.90 2.37 24.18
CA THR A 150 1.37 3.27 25.19
C THR A 150 -0.01 3.72 24.70
N LEU A 151 -0.93 2.79 24.50
CA LEU A 151 -2.30 3.10 24.87
C LEU A 151 -2.24 3.29 26.39
N PRO A 152 -2.75 4.40 26.94
CA PRO A 152 -2.78 4.56 28.39
C PRO A 152 -3.49 3.33 28.92
N SER A 153 -2.75 2.55 29.71
CA SER A 153 -3.24 1.36 30.38
C SER A 153 -4.54 1.74 31.06
N ARG A 154 -5.68 1.35 30.46
CA ARG A 154 -6.87 1.08 31.25
C ARG A 154 -6.40 0.07 32.30
N PRO A 155 -6.54 0.33 33.61
CA PRO A 155 -5.75 -0.40 34.59
C PRO A 155 -5.90 -1.93 34.60
N HIS A 156 -6.84 -2.56 33.87
CA HIS A 156 -7.20 -3.97 34.06
C HIS A 156 -7.38 -4.81 32.77
N THR A 157 -6.66 -4.58 31.67
CA THR A 157 -6.68 -5.55 30.54
C THR A 157 -5.31 -6.23 30.38
N PRO A 158 -5.16 -7.51 30.77
CA PRO A 158 -4.05 -8.32 30.30
C PRO A 158 -4.29 -8.62 28.82
N GLY A 159 -3.48 -8.05 27.94
CA GLY A 159 -3.55 -8.30 26.50
C GLY A 159 -3.09 -7.10 25.69
N GLY A 160 -1.87 -7.15 25.17
CA GLY A 160 -1.44 -6.25 24.09
C GLY A 160 -2.18 -6.54 22.79
N THR A 161 -1.88 -5.79 21.73
CA THR A 161 -2.34 -6.11 20.37
C THR A 161 -1.13 -6.47 19.51
N VAL A 162 -1.28 -7.47 18.66
CA VAL A 162 -0.27 -7.86 17.64
C VAL A 162 -0.81 -7.56 16.25
N ILE A 163 0.10 -7.35 15.29
CA ILE A 163 -0.30 -7.25 13.90
C ILE A 163 -0.61 -8.67 13.39
N ALA A 164 -1.83 -8.86 12.92
CA ALA A 164 -2.26 -10.14 12.38
C ALA A 164 -1.59 -10.41 11.04
N LYS A 165 -1.10 -11.63 10.84
CA LYS A 165 -0.59 -12.09 9.54
C LYS A 165 -1.71 -11.98 8.48
N PRO A 166 -1.58 -11.13 7.45
CA PRO A 166 -2.59 -11.05 6.41
C PRO A 166 -2.54 -12.31 5.54
N ALA A 167 -3.67 -12.66 4.92
CA ALA A 167 -3.72 -13.81 4.01
C ALA A 167 -2.86 -13.57 2.76
N ARG A 168 -2.39 -14.67 2.13
CA ARG A 168 -1.64 -14.66 0.86
C ARG A 168 -2.22 -13.82 -0.28
N THR A 169 -3.55 -13.66 -0.31
CA THR A 169 -4.27 -12.93 -1.35
C THR A 169 -5.31 -11.99 -0.73
N PRO A 170 -5.60 -10.83 -1.36
CA PRO A 170 -6.60 -9.88 -0.86
C PRO A 170 -7.98 -10.53 -0.63
N GLY A 171 -8.47 -11.34 -1.58
CA GLY A 171 -9.80 -11.95 -1.48
C GLY A 171 -9.96 -13.02 -0.37
N LYS A 172 -8.88 -13.39 0.33
CA LYS A 172 -8.92 -14.30 1.49
C LYS A 172 -8.63 -13.58 2.82
N TRP A 173 -8.36 -12.27 2.78
CA TRP A 173 -8.05 -11.50 3.96
C TRP A 173 -9.34 -11.05 4.65
N ASP A 174 -9.38 -11.16 5.98
CA ASP A 174 -10.53 -10.81 6.82
C ASP A 174 -10.64 -9.30 7.12
N GLY A 175 -9.71 -8.50 6.58
CA GLY A 175 -9.63 -7.05 6.82
C GLY A 175 -9.11 -6.66 8.20
N VAL A 176 -8.69 -7.63 9.03
CA VAL A 176 -8.21 -7.38 10.40
C VAL A 176 -6.70 -7.16 10.37
N VAL A 177 -6.26 -5.99 10.83
CA VAL A 177 -4.83 -5.63 10.98
C VAL A 177 -4.32 -5.92 12.38
N HIS A 178 -5.13 -5.68 13.41
CA HIS A 178 -4.73 -5.87 14.81
C HIS A 178 -5.58 -6.94 15.48
N ARG A 179 -4.94 -7.89 16.17
CA ARG A 179 -5.62 -8.89 16.99
C ARG A 179 -5.20 -8.76 18.47
N PRO A 180 -6.11 -9.00 19.42
CA PRO A 180 -5.75 -9.07 20.84
C PRO A 180 -4.76 -10.22 21.08
N THR A 181 -3.73 -9.98 21.88
CA THR A 181 -2.89 -11.05 22.45
C THR A 181 -3.66 -11.65 23.62
N GLY A 182 -4.48 -12.67 23.36
CA GLY A 182 -5.25 -13.34 24.42
C GLY A 182 -6.49 -14.14 24.02
N GLY A 183 -6.65 -14.54 22.76
CA GLY A 183 -7.76 -15.41 22.34
C GLY A 183 -7.38 -16.89 22.31
N ALA A 184 -7.10 -17.49 23.47
CA ALA A 184 -7.18 -18.94 23.64
C ALA A 184 -8.40 -19.23 24.53
N GLY A 185 -9.43 -19.78 23.90
CA GLY A 185 -10.66 -20.27 24.52
C GLY A 185 -11.41 -21.07 23.48
#